data_AF-A0A919C9J3-F1
#
_entry.id   AF-A0A919C9J3-F1
#
_cell.length_a   1.000
_cell.length_b   1.000
_cell.length_c   1.000
_cell.angle_alpha   90.00
_cell.angle_beta   90.00
_cell.angle_gamma   90.00
#
_symmetry.space_group_name_H-M   'P 1'
#
loop_
_entity.id
_entity.type
_entity.pdbx_description
1 polymer ?
#
loop_
_entity_poly.entity_id
_entity_poly.type
_entity_poly.pdbx_seq_one_letter_code
_entity_poly.pdbx_strand_id
1 'polypeptide(L)'
;MSARPGTESPARRLPATGRQPAGGVRLAQVDALRGFALLGILMVNITYLASAYHGTGLEDPGLGGPLSEVVRRLVTVLFEAKFFLLFSFLFGYSFTLQIDSAERRGDRFAPRFLRRLTGLFVIGVIHAVILFPGDILTLYAVLGLILLALRRVRPLNAVRIALALLAVTAVGYALLALAVADAGGGGVIPTSTASAAAQATEALRGGPASVIGAHLQELPDVVALLLFFQAPSALAAFLLGLAAGRRRAFADTGRHQRLLRRLQWVGFTAGLLGGIVYADASLNHPESAYQLLAMGLDVITAPLLAAAFAATVLRLAHGR
;
A
#
# COMPACT_ATOMS: atom_id res chain seq x y z
N MET A 1 -38.63 -52.82 -61.69
CA MET A 1 -38.94 -52.29 -60.35
C MET A 1 -37.60 -51.92 -59.71
N SER A 2 -37.17 -50.67 -59.88
CA SER A 2 -35.84 -50.17 -59.50
C SER A 2 -35.94 -49.50 -58.14
N ALA A 3 -35.30 -50.07 -57.11
CA ALA A 3 -35.25 -49.52 -55.76
C ALA A 3 -33.78 -49.36 -55.34
N ARG A 4 -33.40 -48.11 -55.05
CA ARG A 4 -32.08 -47.69 -54.55
C ARG A 4 -31.88 -48.12 -53.09
N PRO A 5 -30.63 -48.37 -52.65
CA PRO A 5 -30.26 -48.20 -51.25
C PRO A 5 -29.27 -47.05 -51.03
N GLY A 6 -29.71 -46.08 -50.23
CA GLY A 6 -29.00 -45.40 -49.14
C GLY A 6 -27.57 -44.88 -49.34
N THR A 7 -27.44 -43.56 -49.51
CA THR A 7 -26.22 -42.79 -49.26
C THR A 7 -25.94 -42.71 -47.76
N GLU A 8 -24.77 -43.17 -47.32
CA GLU A 8 -24.27 -42.98 -45.95
C GLU A 8 -24.00 -41.49 -45.67
N SER A 9 -24.58 -40.98 -44.58
CA SER A 9 -24.31 -39.63 -44.08
C SER A 9 -23.12 -39.69 -43.10
N PRO A 10 -22.04 -38.92 -43.31
CA PRO A 10 -20.92 -38.92 -42.37
C PRO A 10 -21.32 -38.20 -41.08
N ALA A 11 -21.29 -38.94 -39.97
CA ALA A 11 -21.53 -38.43 -38.63
C ALA A 11 -20.67 -37.19 -38.35
N ARG A 12 -21.35 -36.04 -38.17
CA ARG A 12 -20.76 -34.76 -37.77
C ARG A 12 -20.19 -34.92 -36.35
N ARG A 13 -18.89 -35.20 -36.25
CA ARG A 13 -18.16 -35.09 -34.97
C ARG A 13 -18.27 -33.64 -34.51
N LEU A 14 -19.06 -33.40 -33.48
CA LEU A 14 -19.08 -32.12 -32.78
C LEU A 14 -17.66 -31.88 -32.24
N PRO A 15 -17.06 -30.70 -32.46
CA PRO A 15 -15.77 -30.38 -31.87
C PRO A 15 -15.92 -30.46 -30.35
N ALA A 16 -15.05 -31.25 -29.72
CA ALA A 16 -14.92 -31.30 -28.27
C ALA A 16 -14.78 -29.86 -27.78
N THR A 17 -15.77 -29.39 -27.02
CA THR A 17 -15.72 -28.10 -26.36
C THR A 17 -14.45 -28.08 -25.52
N GLY A 18 -13.51 -27.23 -25.91
CA GLY A 18 -12.26 -27.04 -25.21
C GLY A 18 -12.59 -26.86 -23.73
N ARG A 19 -12.08 -27.79 -22.92
CA ARG A 19 -12.14 -27.72 -21.46
C ARG A 19 -11.49 -26.39 -21.09
N GLN A 20 -12.31 -25.36 -20.80
CA GLN A 20 -11.79 -24.11 -20.27
C GLN A 20 -10.96 -24.50 -19.04
N PRO A 21 -9.66 -24.12 -18.97
CA PRO A 21 -8.89 -24.40 -17.77
C PRO A 21 -9.64 -23.77 -16.60
N ALA A 22 -9.74 -24.49 -15.49
CA ALA A 22 -10.36 -24.03 -14.24
C ALA A 22 -9.54 -22.90 -13.57
N GLY A 23 -9.19 -21.87 -14.33
CA GLY A 23 -8.58 -20.64 -13.85
C GLY A 23 -9.69 -19.73 -13.35
N GLY A 24 -9.71 -19.47 -12.04
CA GLY A 24 -10.65 -18.52 -11.45
C GLY A 24 -10.62 -17.19 -12.22
N VAL A 25 -11.79 -16.56 -12.38
CA VAL A 25 -11.97 -15.27 -13.05
C VAL A 25 -10.88 -14.29 -12.58
N ARG A 26 -9.87 -14.05 -13.41
CA ARG A 26 -8.80 -13.08 -13.14
C ARG A 26 -9.40 -11.70 -13.36
N LEU A 27 -9.44 -10.91 -12.29
CA LEU A 27 -9.91 -9.53 -12.37
C LEU A 27 -8.75 -8.67 -12.89
N ALA A 28 -8.68 -8.49 -14.22
CA ALA A 28 -7.64 -7.70 -14.89
C ALA A 28 -7.48 -6.29 -14.27
N GLN A 29 -8.58 -5.70 -13.80
CA GLN A 29 -8.60 -4.43 -13.10
C GLN A 29 -7.82 -4.45 -11.77
N VAL A 30 -7.92 -5.53 -11.00
CA VAL A 30 -7.18 -5.70 -9.74
C VAL A 30 -5.70 -5.89 -10.03
N ASP A 31 -5.37 -6.66 -11.06
CA ASP A 31 -3.97 -6.87 -11.47
C ASP A 31 -3.35 -5.56 -11.98
N ALA A 32 -4.06 -4.76 -12.77
CA ALA A 32 -3.62 -3.44 -13.22
C ALA A 32 -3.40 -2.46 -12.05
N LEU A 33 -4.34 -2.41 -11.09
CA LEU A 33 -4.20 -1.59 -9.89
C LEU A 33 -2.99 -2.01 -9.04
N ARG A 34 -2.70 -3.31 -8.93
CA ARG A 34 -1.51 -3.78 -8.21
C ARG A 34 -0.22 -3.34 -8.90
N GLY A 35 -0.13 -3.49 -10.22
CA GLY A 35 1.03 -3.02 -10.99
C GLY A 35 1.24 -1.51 -10.84
N PHE A 36 0.16 -0.73 -10.92
CA PHE A 36 0.20 0.71 -10.69
C PHE A 36 0.62 1.06 -9.25
N ALA A 37 0.09 0.33 -8.25
CA ALA A 37 0.47 0.52 -6.86
C ALA A 37 1.97 0.26 -6.62
N LEU A 38 2.51 -0.82 -7.20
CA LEU A 38 3.93 -1.18 -7.11
C LEU A 38 4.84 -0.14 -7.77
N LEU A 39 4.44 0.45 -8.90
CA LEU A 39 5.21 1.51 -9.55
C LEU A 39 5.36 2.74 -8.65
N GLY A 40 4.30 3.18 -7.98
CA GLY A 40 4.41 4.32 -7.07
C GLY A 40 5.13 3.99 -5.76
N ILE A 41 5.04 2.74 -5.27
CA ILE A 41 5.89 2.29 -4.15
C ILE A 41 7.37 2.38 -4.54
N LEU A 42 7.72 1.98 -5.77
CA LEU A 42 9.09 2.09 -6.27
C LEU A 42 9.57 3.55 -6.30
N MET A 43 8.72 4.51 -6.72
CA MET A 43 9.08 5.93 -6.73
C MET A 43 9.38 6.51 -5.36
N VAL A 44 8.75 5.99 -4.30
CA VAL A 44 9.07 6.38 -2.93
C VAL A 44 10.31 5.64 -2.47
N ASN A 45 10.38 4.31 -2.62
CA ASN A 45 11.48 3.53 -2.06
C ASN A 45 12.84 3.83 -2.70
N ILE A 46 12.89 4.27 -3.96
CA ILE A 46 14.16 4.61 -4.61
C ILE A 46 14.87 5.79 -3.91
N THR A 47 14.13 6.73 -3.29
CA THR A 47 14.75 7.84 -2.55
C THR A 47 15.38 7.36 -1.25
N TYR A 48 14.72 6.44 -0.54
CA TYR A 48 15.26 5.79 0.66
C TYR A 48 16.48 4.90 0.36
N LEU A 49 16.50 4.24 -0.80
CA LEU A 49 17.64 3.42 -1.23
C LEU A 49 18.83 4.27 -1.70
N ALA A 50 18.56 5.47 -2.22
CA ALA A 50 19.59 6.40 -2.66
C ALA A 50 20.27 7.13 -1.49
N SER A 51 19.57 7.36 -0.38
CA SER A 51 20.07 8.14 0.75
C SER A 51 19.33 7.85 2.05
N ALA A 52 20.08 7.62 3.13
CA ALA A 52 19.52 7.43 4.47
C ALA A 52 18.96 8.74 5.08
N TYR A 53 19.35 9.91 4.54
CA TYR A 53 18.84 11.22 4.97
C TYR A 53 17.33 11.36 4.76
N HIS A 54 16.76 10.66 3.77
CA HIS A 54 15.34 10.80 3.46
C HIS A 54 14.45 10.34 4.63
N GLY A 55 14.85 9.29 5.36
CA GLY A 55 14.11 8.79 6.52
C GLY A 55 14.21 9.69 7.76
N THR A 56 15.17 10.62 7.79
CA THR A 56 15.36 11.55 8.91
C THR A 56 14.68 12.89 8.69
N GLY A 57 14.11 13.14 7.51
CA GLY A 57 13.57 14.45 7.12
C GLY A 57 14.66 15.51 6.90
N LEU A 58 15.93 15.11 6.85
CA LEU A 58 17.04 16.02 6.60
C LEU A 58 17.33 16.08 5.10
N GLU A 59 17.84 17.23 4.65
CA GLU A 59 18.33 17.35 3.29
C GLU A 59 19.67 16.62 3.13
N ASP A 60 19.77 15.77 2.11
CA ASP A 60 21.03 15.14 1.73
C ASP A 60 21.95 16.19 1.06
N PRO A 61 23.13 16.47 1.61
CA PRO A 61 24.08 17.41 1.03
C PRO A 61 24.50 17.07 -0.41
N GLY A 62 24.42 15.79 -0.81
CA GLY A 62 24.76 15.30 -2.14
C GLY A 62 23.64 15.42 -3.18
N LEU A 63 22.40 15.72 -2.77
CA LEU A 63 21.21 15.78 -3.64
C LEU A 63 20.57 17.18 -3.69
N GLY A 64 21.41 18.22 -3.68
CA GLY A 64 20.95 19.61 -3.75
C GLY A 64 20.48 20.06 -5.14
N GLY A 65 19.90 21.26 -5.19
CA GLY A 65 19.58 22.01 -6.41
C GLY A 65 18.09 22.11 -6.75
N PRO A 66 17.69 23.06 -7.63
CA PRO A 66 16.29 23.38 -7.88
C PRO A 66 15.47 22.21 -8.46
N LEU A 67 16.08 21.41 -9.35
CA LEU A 67 15.41 20.25 -9.94
C LEU A 67 15.18 19.16 -8.90
N SER A 68 16.18 18.85 -8.08
CA SER A 68 16.09 17.87 -7.00
C SER A 68 14.99 18.24 -6.01
N GLU A 69 14.88 19.53 -5.68
CA GLU A 69 13.83 20.05 -4.80
C GLU A 69 12.43 19.87 -5.38
N VAL A 70 12.25 20.21 -6.67
CA VAL A 70 10.96 20.03 -7.36
C VAL A 70 10.59 18.55 -7.41
N VAL A 71 11.53 17.66 -7.76
CA VAL A 71 11.28 16.22 -7.83
C VAL A 71 10.93 15.68 -6.44
N ARG A 72 11.68 16.04 -5.40
CA ARG A 72 11.42 15.65 -4.01
C ARG A 72 10.02 16.07 -3.56
N ARG A 73 9.64 17.33 -3.79
CA ARG A 73 8.28 17.82 -3.51
C ARG A 73 7.22 17.03 -4.28
N LEU A 74 7.41 16.79 -5.57
CA LEU A 74 6.45 16.03 -6.37
C LEU A 74 6.27 14.59 -5.86
N VAL A 75 7.36 13.92 -5.48
CA VAL A 75 7.32 12.56 -4.92
C VAL A 75 6.56 12.57 -3.59
N THR A 76 6.90 13.48 -2.67
CA THR A 76 6.24 13.58 -1.36
C THR A 76 4.75 13.92 -1.46
N VAL A 77 4.37 14.84 -2.35
CA VAL A 77 2.95 15.20 -2.54
C VAL A 77 2.14 14.06 -3.16
N LEU A 78 2.64 13.47 -4.26
CA LEU A 78 1.84 12.59 -5.10
C LEU A 78 1.97 11.11 -4.76
N PHE A 79 3.12 10.67 -4.22
CA PHE A 79 3.44 9.25 -4.08
C PHE A 79 3.54 8.78 -2.64
N GLU A 80 4.22 9.54 -1.79
CA GLU A 80 4.50 9.15 -0.41
C GLU A 80 3.22 8.95 0.39
N ALA A 81 3.13 7.85 1.14
CA ALA A 81 1.93 7.32 1.79
C ALA A 81 0.81 6.75 0.87
N LYS A 82 0.59 7.31 -0.32
CA LYS A 82 -0.62 7.02 -1.13
C LYS A 82 -0.58 5.61 -1.72
N PHE A 83 0.58 5.19 -2.23
CA PHE A 83 0.69 3.93 -2.96
C PHE A 83 0.80 2.70 -2.06
N PHE A 84 1.40 2.82 -0.86
CA PHE A 84 1.35 1.73 0.12
C PHE A 84 -0.08 1.50 0.62
N LEU A 85 -0.86 2.57 0.82
CA LEU A 85 -2.27 2.47 1.22
C LEU A 85 -3.11 1.82 0.12
N LEU A 86 -2.89 2.19 -1.14
CA LEU A 86 -3.54 1.53 -2.27
C LEU A 86 -3.19 0.04 -2.33
N PHE A 87 -1.91 -0.30 -2.19
CA PHE A 87 -1.47 -1.69 -2.17
C PHE A 87 -2.04 -2.46 -0.96
N SER A 88 -2.14 -1.81 0.20
CA SER A 88 -2.78 -2.35 1.41
C SER A 88 -4.26 -2.65 1.18
N PHE A 89 -4.99 -1.69 0.60
CA PHE A 89 -6.39 -1.89 0.23
C PHE A 89 -6.55 -3.08 -0.72
N LEU A 90 -5.69 -3.19 -1.74
CA LEU A 90 -5.71 -4.30 -2.67
C LEU A 90 -5.38 -5.64 -1.97
N PHE A 91 -4.50 -5.67 -0.97
CA PHE A 91 -4.26 -6.88 -0.17
C PHE A 91 -5.55 -7.35 0.51
N GLY A 92 -6.27 -6.43 1.16
CA GLY A 92 -7.57 -6.70 1.79
C GLY A 92 -8.66 -7.17 0.82
N TYR A 93 -8.71 -6.56 -0.38
CA TYR A 93 -9.62 -7.01 -1.45
C TYR A 93 -9.25 -8.41 -1.95
N SER A 94 -7.96 -8.65 -2.16
CA SER A 94 -7.42 -9.93 -2.64
C SER A 94 -7.66 -11.07 -1.65
N PHE A 95 -7.74 -10.75 -0.37
CA PHE A 95 -8.08 -11.70 0.68
C PHE A 95 -9.49 -12.28 0.49
N THR A 96 -10.48 -11.46 0.12
CA THR A 96 -11.85 -11.97 -0.14
C THR A 96 -11.90 -12.86 -1.37
N LEU A 97 -11.17 -12.51 -2.44
CA LEU A 97 -11.07 -13.34 -3.63
C LEU A 97 -10.48 -14.72 -3.31
N GLN A 98 -9.50 -14.79 -2.41
CA GLN A 98 -8.90 -16.06 -1.97
C GLN A 98 -9.87 -16.89 -1.13
N ILE A 99 -10.69 -16.25 -0.27
CA ILE A 99 -11.76 -16.93 0.47
C ILE A 99 -12.76 -17.55 -0.51
N ASP A 100 -13.33 -16.74 -1.41
CA ASP A 100 -14.33 -17.21 -2.37
C ASP A 100 -13.76 -18.33 -3.27
N SER A 101 -12.47 -18.25 -3.60
CA SER A 101 -11.76 -19.24 -4.40
C SER A 101 -11.54 -20.56 -3.65
N ALA A 102 -11.27 -20.51 -2.34
CA ALA A 102 -11.16 -21.71 -1.51
C ALA A 102 -12.53 -22.36 -1.29
N GLU A 103 -13.58 -21.57 -1.06
CA GLU A 103 -14.96 -22.05 -0.92
C GLU A 103 -15.42 -22.78 -2.19
N ARG A 104 -15.18 -22.20 -3.38
CA ARG A 104 -15.49 -22.86 -4.67
C ARG A 104 -14.78 -24.18 -4.91
N ARG A 105 -13.58 -24.37 -4.33
CA ARG A 105 -12.80 -25.61 -4.46
C ARG A 105 -13.05 -26.62 -3.34
N GLY A 106 -13.81 -26.26 -2.31
CA GLY A 106 -13.96 -27.09 -1.11
C GLY A 106 -12.69 -27.16 -0.25
N ASP A 107 -11.73 -26.22 -0.44
CA ASP A 107 -10.46 -26.20 0.29
C ASP A 107 -10.58 -25.50 1.65
N ARG A 108 -9.74 -25.90 2.62
CA ARG A 108 -9.56 -25.15 3.87
C ARG A 108 -8.76 -23.86 3.60
N PHE A 109 -9.42 -22.71 3.69
CA PHE A 109 -8.80 -21.40 3.47
C PHE A 109 -7.65 -21.06 4.44
N ALA A 110 -7.89 -21.22 5.76
CA ALA A 110 -6.99 -20.71 6.78
C ALA A 110 -5.57 -21.30 6.75
N PRO A 111 -5.35 -22.64 6.65
CA PRO A 111 -4.00 -23.20 6.57
C PRO A 111 -3.21 -22.71 5.34
N ARG A 112 -3.89 -22.58 4.19
CA ARG A 112 -3.27 -22.09 2.95
C ARG A 112 -2.86 -20.63 3.09
N PHE A 113 -3.71 -19.81 3.71
CA PHE A 113 -3.41 -18.41 3.95
C PHE A 113 -2.28 -18.24 4.97
N LEU A 114 -2.26 -19.01 6.06
CA LEU A 114 -1.17 -19.01 7.04
C LEU A 114 0.17 -19.37 6.40
N ARG A 115 0.25 -20.41 5.57
CA ARG A 115 1.48 -20.75 4.84
C ARG A 115 1.98 -19.59 3.97
N ARG A 116 1.06 -18.85 3.34
CA ARG A 116 1.41 -17.67 2.56
C ARG A 116 1.93 -16.53 3.44
N LEU A 117 1.32 -16.30 4.60
CA LEU A 117 1.81 -15.29 5.56
C LEU A 117 3.17 -15.68 6.12
N THR A 118 3.43 -16.96 6.41
CA THR A 118 4.75 -17.44 6.83
C THR A 118 5.79 -17.18 5.75
N GLY A 119 5.50 -17.52 4.49
CA GLY A 119 6.40 -17.22 3.37
C GLY A 119 6.63 -15.71 3.20
N LEU A 120 5.57 -14.90 3.33
CA LEU A 120 5.66 -13.45 3.26
C LEU A 120 6.53 -12.87 4.39
N PHE A 121 6.39 -13.40 5.60
CA PHE A 121 7.19 -13.00 6.77
C PHE A 121 8.66 -13.34 6.59
N VAL A 122 8.98 -14.57 6.17
CA VAL A 122 10.38 -15.01 5.95
C VAL A 122 11.03 -14.18 4.86
N ILE A 123 10.34 -13.98 3.73
CA ILE A 123 10.85 -13.12 2.64
C ILE A 123 11.02 -11.68 3.13
N GLY A 124 10.06 -11.17 3.90
CA GLY A 124 10.13 -9.84 4.49
C GLY A 124 11.32 -9.65 5.42
N VAL A 125 11.60 -10.60 6.30
CA VAL A 125 12.77 -10.52 7.21
C VAL A 125 14.08 -10.53 6.41
N ILE A 126 14.20 -11.40 5.42
CA ILE A 126 15.37 -11.45 4.53
C ILE A 126 15.52 -10.12 3.78
N HIS A 127 14.42 -9.58 3.25
CA HIS A 127 14.39 -8.31 2.55
C HIS A 127 14.76 -7.14 3.49
N ALA A 128 14.24 -7.12 4.72
CA ALA A 128 14.49 -6.08 5.71
C ALA A 128 15.97 -5.98 6.09
N VAL A 129 16.65 -7.13 6.22
CA VAL A 129 18.06 -7.19 6.59
C VAL A 129 18.97 -6.92 5.39
N ILE A 130 18.67 -7.49 4.22
CA ILE A 130 19.59 -7.48 3.08
C ILE A 130 19.39 -6.27 2.17
N LEU A 131 18.14 -5.82 1.98
CA LEU A 131 17.79 -4.89 0.92
C LEU A 131 17.26 -3.55 1.44
N PHE A 132 16.28 -3.56 2.34
CA PHE A 132 15.64 -2.32 2.79
C PHE A 132 14.92 -2.50 4.13
N PRO A 133 15.33 -1.79 5.21
CA PRO A 133 14.80 -2.00 6.56
C PRO A 133 13.33 -1.58 6.69
N GLY A 134 12.83 -0.67 5.83
CA GLY A 134 11.42 -0.26 5.76
C GLY A 134 10.48 -1.28 5.10
N ASP A 135 10.73 -2.57 5.28
CA ASP A 135 9.99 -3.64 4.62
C ASP A 135 8.52 -3.72 5.07
N ILE A 136 7.61 -3.58 4.11
CA ILE A 136 6.16 -3.72 4.34
C ILE A 136 5.70 -5.19 4.39
N LEU A 137 6.49 -6.15 3.93
CA LEU A 137 6.07 -7.55 3.83
C LEU A 137 5.93 -8.21 5.20
N THR A 138 6.88 -7.97 6.10
CA THR A 138 6.79 -8.39 7.51
C THR A 138 5.55 -7.82 8.18
N LEU A 139 5.32 -6.52 8.02
CA LEU A 139 4.15 -5.82 8.52
C LEU A 139 2.85 -6.45 7.97
N TYR A 140 2.79 -6.70 6.66
CA TYR A 140 1.63 -7.29 6.01
C TYR A 140 1.39 -8.74 6.45
N ALA A 141 2.45 -9.50 6.76
CA ALA A 141 2.31 -10.84 7.29
C ALA A 141 1.63 -10.82 8.66
N VAL A 142 2.06 -9.93 9.56
CA VAL A 142 1.47 -9.75 10.89
C VAL A 142 0.04 -9.22 10.80
N LEU A 143 -0.18 -8.14 10.05
CA LEU A 143 -1.52 -7.58 9.85
C LEU A 143 -2.46 -8.55 9.12
N GLY A 144 -1.90 -9.43 8.28
CA GLY A 144 -2.64 -10.51 7.65
C GLY A 144 -3.23 -11.50 8.65
N LEU A 145 -2.56 -11.76 9.78
CA LEU A 145 -3.10 -12.59 10.87
C LEU A 145 -4.29 -11.91 11.54
N ILE A 146 -4.19 -10.60 11.79
CA ILE A 146 -5.29 -9.78 12.33
C ILE A 146 -6.47 -9.79 11.35
N LEU A 147 -6.20 -9.58 10.06
CA LEU A 147 -7.22 -9.65 9.00
C LEU A 147 -7.88 -11.04 8.95
N LEU A 148 -7.11 -12.11 9.13
CA LEU A 148 -7.63 -13.48 9.20
C LEU A 148 -8.57 -13.67 10.40
N ALA A 149 -8.26 -13.09 11.55
CA ALA A 149 -9.15 -13.08 12.72
C ALA A 149 -10.44 -12.27 12.45
N LEU A 150 -10.32 -11.13 11.77
CA LEU A 150 -11.43 -10.25 11.41
C LEU A 150 -12.22 -10.69 10.16
N ARG A 151 -11.90 -11.85 9.55
CA ARG A 151 -12.47 -12.29 8.27
C ARG A 151 -14.00 -12.41 8.21
N ARG A 152 -14.64 -12.57 9.38
CA ARG A 152 -16.10 -12.73 9.54
C ARG A 152 -16.82 -11.42 9.86
N VAL A 153 -16.09 -10.32 10.02
CA VAL A 153 -16.68 -9.01 10.31
C VAL A 153 -17.55 -8.54 9.14
N ARG A 154 -18.73 -7.99 9.47
CA ARG A 154 -19.66 -7.44 8.47
C ARG A 154 -19.01 -6.25 7.74
N PRO A 155 -19.26 -6.03 6.44
CA PRO A 155 -18.61 -4.97 5.67
C PRO A 155 -18.73 -3.57 6.30
N LEU A 156 -19.89 -3.24 6.86
CA LEU A 156 -20.08 -1.94 7.53
C LEU A 156 -19.23 -1.80 8.80
N ASN A 157 -19.07 -2.88 9.57
CA ASN A 157 -18.24 -2.87 10.77
C ASN A 157 -16.75 -2.80 10.40
N ALA A 158 -16.33 -3.45 9.31
CA ALA A 158 -14.96 -3.31 8.81
C ALA A 158 -14.65 -1.86 8.41
N VAL A 159 -15.59 -1.16 7.76
CA VAL A 159 -15.45 0.28 7.47
C VAL A 159 -15.39 1.11 8.76
N ARG A 160 -16.27 0.85 9.74
CA ARG A 160 -16.26 1.57 11.03
C ARG A 160 -14.94 1.41 11.77
N ILE A 161 -14.41 0.19 11.84
CA ILE A 161 -13.11 -0.09 12.47
C ILE A 161 -12.00 0.64 11.70
N ALA A 162 -12.01 0.60 10.37
CA ALA A 162 -11.02 1.31 9.57
C ALA A 162 -11.04 2.82 9.83
N LEU A 163 -12.23 3.45 9.84
CA LEU A 163 -12.36 4.88 10.15
C LEU A 163 -11.93 5.21 11.57
N ALA A 164 -12.24 4.34 12.54
CA ALA A 164 -11.79 4.50 13.92
C ALA A 164 -10.26 4.41 14.03
N LEU A 165 -9.61 3.47 13.33
CA LEU A 165 -8.15 3.36 13.29
C LEU A 165 -7.49 4.61 12.71
N LEU A 166 -8.01 5.13 11.59
CA LEU A 166 -7.50 6.37 10.99
C LEU A 166 -7.69 7.57 11.91
N ALA A 167 -8.87 7.69 12.53
CA ALA A 167 -9.16 8.78 13.47
C ALA A 167 -8.26 8.73 14.72
N VAL A 168 -8.11 7.55 15.33
CA VAL A 168 -7.23 7.35 16.50
C VAL A 168 -5.79 7.68 16.14
N THR A 169 -5.32 7.26 14.97
CA THR A 169 -3.95 7.54 14.51
C THR A 169 -3.74 9.04 14.28
N ALA A 170 -4.69 9.72 13.62
CA ALA A 170 -4.64 11.17 13.41
C ALA A 170 -4.67 11.95 14.74
N VAL A 171 -5.50 11.53 15.69
CA VAL A 171 -5.52 12.12 17.04
C VAL A 171 -4.20 11.85 17.78
N GLY A 172 -3.63 10.64 17.64
CA GLY A 172 -2.32 10.31 18.22
C GLY A 172 -1.22 11.26 17.73
N TYR A 173 -1.19 11.55 16.42
CA TYR A 173 -0.30 12.56 15.86
C TYR A 173 -0.55 13.97 16.42
N ALA A 174 -1.80 14.38 16.56
CA ALA A 174 -2.13 15.69 17.13
C ALA A 174 -1.71 15.80 18.61
N LEU A 175 -1.90 14.75 19.40
CA LEU A 175 -1.45 14.70 20.79
C LEU A 175 0.07 14.73 20.89
N LEU A 176 0.77 14.00 20.01
CA LEU A 176 2.23 14.04 19.94
C LEU A 176 2.73 15.43 19.54
N ALA A 177 2.06 16.10 18.60
CA ALA A 177 2.38 17.47 18.22
C ALA A 177 2.23 18.45 19.38
N LEU A 178 1.16 18.33 20.18
CA LEU A 178 0.97 19.13 21.38
C LEU A 178 2.07 18.87 22.42
N ALA A 179 2.44 17.62 22.63
CA ALA A 179 3.52 17.26 23.55
C ALA A 179 4.88 17.84 23.11
N VAL A 180 5.20 17.80 21.81
CA VAL A 180 6.42 18.40 21.25
C VAL A 180 6.39 19.93 21.35
N ALA A 181 5.25 20.56 21.11
CA ALA A 181 5.09 22.01 21.26
C ALA A 181 5.28 22.45 22.72
N ASP A 182 4.72 21.71 23.68
CA ASP A 182 4.85 21.96 25.12
C ASP A 182 6.29 21.77 25.62
N ALA A 183 7.02 20.80 25.07
CA ALA A 183 8.44 20.56 25.36
C ALA A 183 9.40 21.65 24.82
N GLY A 184 8.88 22.74 24.25
CA GLY A 184 9.67 23.88 23.78
C GLY A 184 9.93 23.91 22.27
N GLY A 185 9.32 23.01 21.50
CA GLY A 185 9.15 23.11 20.03
C GLY A 185 10.41 23.21 19.16
N GLY A 186 11.60 23.20 19.75
CA GLY A 186 12.86 23.34 19.04
C GLY A 186 13.37 21.98 18.59
N GLY A 187 13.22 21.70 17.29
CA GLY A 187 14.05 20.72 16.60
C GLY A 187 15.51 21.13 16.70
N VAL A 188 16.14 20.83 17.84
CA VAL A 188 17.59 20.68 17.88
C VAL A 188 17.81 19.39 17.13
N ILE A 189 18.02 19.47 15.80
CA ILE A 189 18.54 18.32 15.04
C ILE A 189 19.75 17.88 15.85
N PRO A 190 19.68 16.74 16.54
CA PRO A 190 20.83 16.31 17.30
C PRO A 190 21.94 16.16 16.28
N THR A 191 23.11 16.76 16.50
CA THR A 191 24.26 16.55 15.59
C THR A 191 24.50 15.06 15.36
N SER A 192 24.09 14.23 16.33
CA SER A 192 24.02 12.77 16.20
C SER A 192 23.12 12.27 15.06
N THR A 193 21.94 12.83 14.80
CA THR A 193 21.04 12.38 13.71
C THR A 193 21.62 12.63 12.33
N ALA A 194 22.12 13.84 12.07
CA ALA A 194 22.78 14.16 10.80
C ALA A 194 24.05 13.31 10.59
N SER A 195 24.82 13.08 11.65
CA SER A 195 26.02 12.23 11.59
C SER A 195 25.67 10.75 11.39
N ALA A 196 24.58 10.26 11.96
CA ALA A 196 24.10 8.89 11.78
C ALA A 196 23.60 8.68 10.35
N ALA A 197 22.84 9.63 9.80
CA ALA A 197 22.41 9.59 8.40
C ALA A 197 23.60 9.58 7.43
N ALA A 198 24.64 10.38 7.70
CA ALA A 198 25.88 10.37 6.91
C ALA A 198 26.56 9.00 6.93
N GLN A 199 26.72 8.41 8.13
CA GLN A 199 27.36 7.10 8.32
C GLN A 199 26.55 5.98 7.64
N ALA A 200 25.24 5.97 7.82
CA ALA A 200 24.36 5.00 7.17
C ALA A 200 24.43 5.12 5.64
N THR A 201 24.39 6.35 5.11
CA THR A 201 24.51 6.59 3.67
C THR A 201 25.85 6.10 3.11
N GLU A 202 26.94 6.26 3.86
CA GLU A 202 28.24 5.73 3.44
C GLU A 202 28.31 4.20 3.53
N ALA A 203 27.70 3.60 4.56
CA ALA A 203 27.59 2.16 4.68
C ALA A 203 26.80 1.52 3.52
N LEU A 204 25.79 2.22 3.00
CA LEU A 204 25.02 1.82 1.81
C LEU A 204 25.87 1.80 0.52
N ARG A 205 26.95 2.59 0.44
CA ARG A 205 27.91 2.59 -0.68
C ARG A 205 29.01 1.53 -0.54
N GLY A 206 29.11 0.91 0.62
CA GLY A 206 30.11 -0.12 0.92
C GLY A 206 29.75 -1.50 0.36
N GLY A 207 30.28 -2.54 0.99
CA GLY A 207 30.02 -3.93 0.63
C GLY A 207 28.75 -4.51 1.29
N PRO A 208 28.34 -5.74 0.95
CA PRO A 208 27.14 -6.36 1.51
C PRO A 208 27.11 -6.40 3.05
N ALA A 209 28.26 -6.58 3.69
CA ALA A 209 28.35 -6.62 5.15
C ALA A 209 28.11 -5.24 5.81
N SER A 210 28.55 -4.14 5.20
CA SER A 210 28.30 -2.79 5.73
C SER A 210 26.83 -2.42 5.59
N VAL A 211 26.21 -2.77 4.45
CA VAL A 211 24.77 -2.58 4.21
C VAL A 211 23.94 -3.34 5.25
N ILE A 212 24.21 -4.63 5.44
CA ILE A 212 23.51 -5.44 6.45
C ILE A 212 23.73 -4.88 7.85
N GLY A 213 24.95 -4.45 8.18
CA GLY A 213 25.26 -3.83 9.46
C GLY A 213 24.44 -2.57 9.72
N ALA A 214 24.34 -1.68 8.74
CA ALA A 214 23.54 -0.46 8.81
C ALA A 214 22.04 -0.78 8.98
N HIS A 215 21.50 -1.69 8.16
CA HIS A 215 20.10 -2.08 8.28
C HIS A 215 19.78 -2.66 9.67
N LEU A 216 20.63 -3.55 10.19
CA LEU A 216 20.42 -4.14 11.53
C LEU A 216 20.41 -3.10 12.65
N GLN A 217 21.16 -2.00 12.50
CA GLN A 217 21.16 -0.88 13.45
C GLN A 217 19.88 -0.05 13.34
N GLU A 218 19.36 0.16 12.14
CA GLU A 218 18.12 0.93 11.90
C GLU A 218 16.84 0.15 12.22
N LEU A 219 16.88 -1.18 12.15
CA LEU A 219 15.69 -2.03 12.27
C LEU A 219 14.82 -1.75 13.51
N PRO A 220 15.35 -1.57 14.74
CA PRO A 220 14.51 -1.31 15.90
C PRO A 220 13.66 -0.05 15.75
N ASP A 221 14.26 1.05 15.26
CA ASP A 221 13.60 2.34 15.07
C ASP A 221 12.58 2.27 13.93
N VAL A 222 12.97 1.65 12.82
CA VAL A 222 12.08 1.46 11.66
C VAL A 222 10.89 0.57 12.02
N VAL A 223 11.11 -0.53 12.75
CA VAL A 223 10.02 -1.41 13.20
C VAL A 223 9.06 -0.68 14.13
N ALA A 224 9.57 0.15 15.05
CA ALA A 224 8.73 0.98 15.89
C ALA A 224 7.91 1.98 15.06
N LEU A 225 8.55 2.66 14.11
CA LEU A 225 7.87 3.62 13.22
C LEU A 225 6.76 2.93 12.40
N LEU A 226 7.07 1.79 11.78
CA LEU A 226 6.12 1.01 11.01
C LEU A 226 4.96 0.52 11.88
N LEU A 227 5.23 0.04 13.10
CA LEU A 227 4.20 -0.50 13.99
C LEU A 227 3.24 0.56 14.52
N PHE A 228 3.75 1.70 14.99
CA PHE A 228 2.92 2.72 15.62
C PHE A 228 2.22 3.64 14.62
N PHE A 229 2.86 3.91 13.48
CA PHE A 229 2.37 4.94 12.56
C PHE A 229 1.84 4.36 11.24
N GLN A 230 2.48 3.33 10.69
CA GLN A 230 2.07 2.76 9.41
C GLN A 230 1.05 1.61 9.57
N ALA A 231 1.18 0.79 10.62
CA ALA A 231 0.36 -0.41 10.82
C ALA A 231 -1.14 -0.11 10.97
N PRO A 232 -1.57 0.91 11.75
CA PRO A 232 -2.99 1.23 11.87
C PRO A 232 -3.61 1.62 10.53
N SER A 233 -2.89 2.43 9.74
CA SER A 233 -3.30 2.91 8.42
C SER A 233 -3.35 1.78 7.40
N ALA A 234 -2.35 0.89 7.39
CA ALA A 234 -2.34 -0.31 6.56
C ALA A 234 -3.48 -1.27 6.91
N LEU A 235 -3.74 -1.51 8.21
CA LEU A 235 -4.85 -2.35 8.67
C LEU A 235 -6.21 -1.72 8.32
N ALA A 236 -6.36 -0.41 8.45
CA ALA A 236 -7.55 0.31 8.01
C ALA A 236 -7.79 0.10 6.51
N ALA A 237 -6.74 0.25 5.69
CA ALA A 237 -6.83 -0.01 4.26
C ALA A 237 -7.17 -1.48 3.96
N PHE A 238 -6.58 -2.46 4.66
CA PHE A 238 -6.94 -3.88 4.55
C PHE A 238 -8.43 -4.11 4.82
N LEU A 239 -8.98 -3.48 5.85
CA LEU A 239 -10.38 -3.61 6.24
C LEU A 239 -11.33 -2.92 5.24
N LEU A 240 -10.94 -1.78 4.68
CA LEU A 240 -11.67 -1.15 3.57
C LEU A 240 -11.65 -2.05 2.33
N GLY A 241 -10.52 -2.68 2.04
CA GLY A 241 -10.36 -3.67 0.98
C GLY A 241 -11.26 -4.90 1.19
N LEU A 242 -11.30 -5.42 2.42
CA LEU A 242 -12.18 -6.51 2.82
C LEU A 242 -13.66 -6.14 2.61
N ALA A 243 -14.07 -4.95 3.03
CA ALA A 243 -15.43 -4.47 2.88
C ALA A 243 -15.83 -4.32 1.40
N ALA A 244 -14.94 -3.76 0.57
CA ALA A 244 -15.14 -3.61 -0.87
C ALA A 244 -15.19 -4.98 -1.58
N GLY A 245 -14.31 -5.91 -1.19
CA GLY A 245 -14.27 -7.28 -1.71
C GLY A 245 -15.53 -8.08 -1.41
N ARG A 246 -16.04 -7.99 -0.18
CA ARG A 246 -17.33 -8.62 0.22
C ARG A 246 -18.52 -8.07 -0.54
N ARG A 247 -18.47 -6.81 -0.99
CA ARG A 247 -19.49 -6.18 -1.85
C ARG A 247 -19.25 -6.41 -3.35
N ARG A 248 -18.19 -7.13 -3.72
CA ARG A 248 -17.77 -7.36 -5.11
C ARG A 248 -17.65 -6.05 -5.90
N ALA A 249 -17.07 -5.03 -5.27
CA ALA A 249 -17.04 -3.67 -5.82
C ALA A 249 -16.36 -3.56 -7.20
N PHE A 250 -15.43 -4.46 -7.53
CA PHE A 250 -14.76 -4.50 -8.85
C PHE A 250 -15.32 -5.55 -9.81
N ALA A 251 -16.43 -6.22 -9.48
CA ALA A 251 -17.07 -7.15 -10.41
C ALA A 251 -17.85 -6.43 -11.53
N ASP A 252 -18.41 -5.26 -11.21
CA ASP A 252 -19.11 -4.38 -12.16
C ASP A 252 -18.77 -2.91 -11.85
N THR A 253 -17.69 -2.43 -12.47
CA THR A 253 -17.26 -1.03 -12.34
C THR A 253 -18.20 -0.05 -13.05
N GLY A 254 -18.98 -0.51 -14.05
CA GLY A 254 -19.95 0.29 -14.79
C GLY A 254 -21.08 0.81 -13.89
N ARG A 255 -21.56 -0.05 -12.99
CA ARG A 255 -22.59 0.30 -11.99
C ARG A 255 -22.14 1.38 -10.99
N HIS A 256 -20.84 1.57 -10.79
CA HIS A 256 -20.28 2.45 -9.77
C HIS A 256 -19.68 3.76 -10.30
N GLN A 257 -19.91 4.12 -11.57
CA GLN A 257 -19.29 5.30 -12.22
C GLN A 257 -19.52 6.63 -11.47
N ARG A 258 -20.70 6.84 -10.89
CA ARG A 258 -20.97 8.06 -10.08
C ARG A 258 -20.10 8.12 -8.83
N LEU A 259 -19.91 6.98 -8.15
CA LEU A 259 -19.03 6.88 -6.99
C LEU A 259 -17.58 7.12 -7.39
N LEU A 260 -17.11 6.48 -8.47
CA LEU A 260 -15.73 6.66 -8.96
C LEU A 260 -15.44 8.13 -9.29
N ARG A 261 -16.37 8.84 -9.93
CA ARG A 261 -16.24 10.29 -10.17
C ARG A 261 -16.18 11.11 -8.89
N ARG A 262 -17.00 10.79 -7.89
CA ARG A 262 -16.94 11.48 -6.58
C ARG A 262 -15.62 11.22 -5.87
N LEU A 263 -15.13 9.98 -5.89
CA LEU A 263 -13.83 9.62 -5.32
C LEU A 263 -12.68 10.39 -5.99
N GLN A 264 -12.71 10.54 -7.32
CA GLN A 264 -11.72 11.36 -8.03
C GLN A 264 -11.79 12.82 -7.63
N TRP A 265 -12.98 13.43 -7.66
CA TRP A 265 -13.11 14.85 -7.31
C TRP A 265 -12.70 15.13 -5.88
N VAL A 266 -13.22 14.37 -4.91
CA VAL A 266 -12.88 14.56 -3.49
C VAL A 266 -11.43 14.19 -3.22
N GLY A 267 -10.92 13.10 -3.82
CA GLY A 267 -9.57 12.65 -3.57
C GLY A 267 -8.49 13.52 -4.22
N PHE A 268 -8.72 14.07 -5.43
CA PHE A 268 -7.79 15.01 -6.03
C PHE A 268 -7.87 16.41 -5.41
N THR A 269 -8.98 16.82 -4.80
CA THR A 269 -9.03 18.11 -4.08
C THR A 269 -8.49 17.97 -2.67
N ALA A 270 -9.19 17.25 -1.79
CA ALA A 270 -8.80 17.13 -0.39
C ALA A 270 -7.48 16.36 -0.21
N GLY A 271 -7.27 15.32 -1.02
CA GLY A 271 -6.06 14.52 -0.96
C GLY A 271 -4.81 15.24 -1.47
N LEU A 272 -4.92 16.05 -2.52
CA LEU A 272 -3.79 16.84 -3.01
C LEU A 272 -3.46 18.00 -2.07
N LEU A 273 -4.47 18.68 -1.52
CA LEU A 273 -4.26 19.71 -0.51
C LEU A 273 -3.57 19.15 0.73
N GLY A 274 -4.02 17.98 1.22
CA GLY A 274 -3.35 17.28 2.31
C GLY A 274 -1.91 16.90 1.98
N GLY A 275 -1.66 16.38 0.78
CA GLY A 275 -0.30 16.06 0.31
C GLY A 275 0.61 17.29 0.20
N ILE A 276 0.10 18.45 -0.21
CA ILE A 276 0.84 19.71 -0.25
C ILE A 276 1.21 20.17 1.15
N VAL A 277 0.27 20.15 2.11
CA VAL A 277 0.53 20.50 3.51
C VAL A 277 1.55 19.54 4.13
N TYR A 278 1.41 18.24 3.88
CA TYR A 278 2.36 17.22 4.33
C TYR A 278 3.77 17.45 3.77
N ALA A 279 3.88 17.73 2.48
CA ALA A 279 5.16 17.99 1.84
C ALA A 279 5.82 19.25 2.35
N ASP A 280 5.06 20.33 2.51
CA ASP A 280 5.56 21.57 3.10
C ASP A 280 6.08 21.35 4.52
N ALA A 281 5.28 20.71 5.38
CA ALA A 281 5.65 20.46 6.75
C ALA A 281 6.85 19.50 6.88
N SER A 282 6.91 18.45 6.08
CA SER A 282 7.98 17.44 6.17
C SER A 282 9.29 17.89 5.56
N LEU A 283 9.26 18.74 4.53
CA LEU A 283 10.48 19.19 3.83
C LEU A 283 11.03 20.49 4.39
N ASN A 284 10.17 21.42 4.85
CA ASN A 284 10.60 22.75 5.31
C ASN A 284 10.61 22.88 6.84
N HIS A 285 9.90 21.99 7.55
CA HIS A 285 9.74 22.06 9.00
C HIS A 285 9.93 20.69 9.68
N PRO A 286 11.03 19.95 9.39
CA PRO A 286 11.27 18.66 10.00
C PRO A 286 11.36 18.76 11.53
N GLU A 287 10.99 17.68 12.21
CA GLU A 287 10.99 17.53 13.67
C GLU A 287 10.12 18.55 14.42
N SER A 288 9.18 19.20 13.74
CA SER A 288 8.29 20.21 14.33
C SER A 288 6.91 19.65 14.71
N ALA A 289 6.24 20.33 15.63
CA ALA A 289 4.82 20.07 15.92
C ALA A 289 3.95 20.23 14.65
N TYR A 290 4.32 21.14 13.74
CA TYR A 290 3.63 21.31 12.46
C TYR A 290 3.75 20.07 11.56
N GLN A 291 4.94 19.45 11.48
CA GLN A 291 5.13 18.19 10.75
C GLN A 291 4.23 17.08 11.30
N LEU A 292 4.16 16.94 12.62
CA LEU A 292 3.33 15.92 13.26
C LEU A 292 1.82 16.15 13.00
N LEU A 293 1.36 17.40 13.06
CA LEU A 293 -0.02 17.75 12.68
C LEU A 293 -0.31 17.44 11.21
N ALA A 294 0.64 17.75 10.33
CA ALA A 294 0.52 17.47 8.90
C ALA A 294 0.52 15.96 8.61
N MET A 295 1.29 15.15 9.35
CA MET A 295 1.21 13.69 9.28
C MET A 295 -0.18 13.18 9.72
N GLY A 296 -0.73 13.71 10.80
CA GLY A 296 -2.09 13.39 11.24
C GLY A 296 -3.16 13.74 10.18
N LEU A 297 -2.98 14.85 9.47
CA LEU A 297 -3.82 15.23 8.33
C LEU A 297 -3.63 14.28 7.13
N ASP A 298 -2.39 13.88 6.82
CA ASP A 298 -2.08 12.97 5.71
C ASP A 298 -2.65 11.57 5.96
N VAL A 299 -2.69 11.08 7.21
CA VAL A 299 -3.39 9.82 7.58
C VAL A 299 -4.85 9.82 7.11
N ILE A 300 -5.52 10.97 7.09
CA ILE A 300 -6.91 11.11 6.65
C ILE A 300 -7.02 11.38 5.14
N THR A 301 -6.11 12.20 4.60
CA THR A 301 -6.21 12.70 3.22
C THR A 301 -5.51 11.80 2.19
N ALA A 302 -4.42 11.11 2.55
CA ALA A 302 -3.73 10.17 1.65
C ALA A 302 -4.61 8.99 1.19
N PRO A 303 -5.46 8.35 2.02
CA PRO A 303 -6.42 7.36 1.55
C PRO A 303 -7.36 7.90 0.47
N LEU A 304 -7.72 9.18 0.53
CA LEU A 304 -8.59 9.82 -0.47
C LEU A 304 -7.86 9.98 -1.80
N LEU A 305 -6.61 10.44 -1.78
CA LEU A 305 -5.79 10.57 -2.99
C LEU A 305 -5.49 9.18 -3.60
N ALA A 306 -5.18 8.19 -2.78
CA ALA A 306 -5.04 6.80 -3.20
C ALA A 306 -6.31 6.27 -3.89
N ALA A 307 -7.49 6.59 -3.33
CA ALA A 307 -8.77 6.23 -3.94
C ALA A 307 -9.03 6.96 -5.26
N ALA A 308 -8.61 8.23 -5.40
CA ALA A 308 -8.70 8.96 -6.67
C ALA A 308 -7.81 8.36 -7.75
N PHE A 309 -6.58 7.97 -7.42
CA PHE A 309 -5.71 7.24 -8.36
C PHE A 309 -6.34 5.91 -8.79
N ALA A 310 -6.83 5.12 -7.83
CA ALA A 310 -7.49 3.85 -8.13
C ALA A 310 -8.72 4.04 -9.02
N ALA A 311 -9.58 5.01 -8.71
CA ALA A 311 -10.75 5.32 -9.49
C ALA A 311 -10.39 5.77 -10.92
N THR A 312 -9.28 6.49 -11.09
CA THR A 312 -8.77 6.90 -12.41
C THR A 312 -8.36 5.71 -13.24
N VAL A 313 -7.54 4.80 -12.68
CA VAL A 313 -7.12 3.57 -13.37
C VAL A 313 -8.33 2.72 -13.75
N LEU A 314 -9.29 2.54 -12.84
CA LEU A 314 -10.51 1.75 -13.10
C LEU A 314 -11.38 2.34 -14.19
N ARG A 315 -11.55 3.68 -14.23
CA ARG A 315 -12.33 4.34 -15.28
C ARG A 315 -11.65 4.25 -16.65
N LEU A 316 -10.33 4.42 -16.70
CA LEU A 316 -9.56 4.28 -17.94
C LEU A 316 -9.60 2.84 -18.48
N ALA A 317 -9.58 1.85 -17.59
CA ALA A 317 -9.71 0.44 -17.96
C ALA A 317 -11.13 0.02 -18.41
N HIS A 318 -12.15 0.83 -18.14
CA HIS A 318 -13.55 0.57 -18.53
C HIS A 318 -14.01 1.37 -19.75
N GLY A 319 -13.28 2.42 -20.13
CA GLY A 319 -13.55 3.22 -21.33
C GLY A 319 -12.94 2.63 -22.62
N ARG A 320 -12.42 1.40 -22.55
CA ARG A 320 -11.91 0.60 -23.66
C ARG A 320 -12.75 -0.66 -23.76
#